data_AF-A0A958RLP5-F1
#
_entry.id   AF-A0A958RLP5-F1
#
_cell.length_a   1.000
_cell.length_b   1.000
_cell.length_c   1.000
_cell.angle_alpha   90.00
_cell.angle_beta   90.00
_cell.angle_gamma   90.00
#
_symmetry.space_group_name_H-M   'P 1'
#
loop_
_entity.id
_entity.type
_entity.pdbx_description
1 polymer ?
#
loop_
_entity_poly.entity_id
_entity_poly.type
_entity_poly.pdbx_seq_one_letter_code
_entity_poly.pdbx_strand_id
1 'polypeptide(L)'
;MMKGGAAPALAPGFEFSLVVLKGEDQGAVYRLTGQKITIGRGQENAIQFPNDMKCSRHHAVIEFNENGIEIENVSDSNHVFVDNKEIHRARIKHGSVIIIGETKLQLNVKTPSAAALGPVGAGGGLATRPDGSPVPGPEFGNHATDNTFSPSKQKKGGGLFKILVVGLGLLFVYLMTSTPTKKKDAAEIRTDEAVEAEIEKANKLREAAIAKKNKAGENSQQFESAQTAYVRGFRDYKQGNFGRASEAFQACLSLFPNHVLCNR
;
A
#
# COMPACT_ATOMS: atom_id res chain seq x y z
N MET A 1 10.12 40.85 -5.24
CA MET A 1 9.40 40.22 -4.13
C MET A 1 8.91 38.84 -4.57
N MET A 2 9.60 37.76 -4.21
CA MET A 2 9.11 36.39 -4.41
C MET A 2 9.15 35.72 -3.04
N LYS A 3 7.97 35.41 -2.50
CA LYS A 3 7.78 34.81 -1.18
C LYS A 3 8.35 33.39 -1.19
N GLY A 4 9.41 33.16 -0.42
CA GLY A 4 9.78 31.83 0.02
C GLY A 4 8.73 31.35 1.01
N GLY A 5 7.80 30.51 0.54
CA GLY A 5 6.91 29.75 1.41
C GLY A 5 7.76 28.71 2.14
N ALA A 6 7.84 28.82 3.47
CA ALA A 6 8.46 27.81 4.31
C ALA A 6 7.75 26.47 4.06
N ALA A 7 8.52 25.49 3.60
CA ALA A 7 8.04 24.15 3.33
C ALA A 7 7.53 23.53 4.65
N PRO A 8 6.32 22.95 4.71
CA PRO A 8 5.89 22.17 5.85
C PRO A 8 6.82 20.96 5.98
N ALA A 9 7.70 20.99 6.98
CA ALA A 9 8.54 19.88 7.35
C ALA A 9 7.64 18.71 7.77
N LEU A 10 7.98 17.50 7.30
CA LEU A 10 7.42 16.25 7.82
C LEU A 10 7.36 16.33 9.35
N ALA A 11 6.17 16.17 9.93
CA ALA A 11 5.98 16.33 11.37
C ALA A 11 7.02 15.51 12.15
N PRO A 12 7.80 16.12 13.05
CA PRO A 12 8.88 15.45 13.74
C PRO A 12 8.32 14.27 14.54
N GLY A 13 8.76 13.06 14.17
CA GLY A 13 8.44 11.83 14.87
C GLY A 13 7.77 10.74 14.03
N PHE A 14 7.01 11.07 12.98
CA PHE A 14 6.43 10.04 12.11
C PHE A 14 7.47 9.51 11.12
N GLU A 15 7.71 8.19 11.12
CA GLU A 15 8.52 7.54 10.11
C GLU A 15 7.63 6.99 8.99
N PHE A 16 7.87 7.47 7.77
CA PHE A 16 7.18 6.99 6.57
C PHE A 16 8.10 6.02 5.82
N SER A 17 7.56 4.88 5.42
CA SER A 17 8.28 3.88 4.63
C SER A 17 7.38 3.20 3.61
N LEU A 18 7.92 2.87 2.44
CA LEU A 18 7.28 1.99 1.47
C LEU A 18 7.86 0.59 1.57
N VAL A 19 6.99 -0.40 1.69
CA VAL A 19 7.37 -1.82 1.68
C VAL A 19 6.99 -2.42 0.33
N VAL A 20 7.92 -3.10 -0.32
CA VAL A 20 7.65 -3.80 -1.57
C VAL A 20 6.95 -5.13 -1.27
N LEU A 21 5.67 -5.21 -1.60
CA LEU A 21 4.86 -6.42 -1.42
C LEU A 21 5.08 -7.44 -2.54
N LYS A 22 5.32 -6.96 -3.77
CA LYS A 22 5.55 -7.79 -4.96
C LYS A 22 6.40 -7.00 -5.96
N GLY A 23 7.33 -7.68 -6.62
CA GLY A 23 8.27 -7.08 -7.56
C GLY A 23 9.63 -7.74 -7.39
N GLU A 24 10.63 -7.23 -8.09
CA GLU A 24 12.00 -7.73 -7.96
C GLU A 24 12.55 -7.54 -6.55
N ASP A 25 12.30 -6.36 -5.97
CA ASP A 25 12.74 -5.99 -4.62
C ASP A 25 11.78 -6.46 -3.52
N GLN A 26 11.06 -7.58 -3.70
CA GLN A 26 10.06 -8.02 -2.73
C GLN A 26 10.65 -8.14 -1.31
N GLY A 27 10.01 -7.47 -0.34
CA GLY A 27 10.45 -7.37 1.04
C GLY A 27 11.37 -6.19 1.35
N ALA A 28 11.83 -5.45 0.34
CA ALA A 28 12.59 -4.22 0.56
C ALA A 28 11.73 -3.14 1.22
N VAL A 29 12.39 -2.30 2.03
CA VAL A 29 11.76 -1.20 2.75
C VAL A 29 12.50 0.10 2.41
N TYR A 30 11.82 1.00 1.72
CA TYR A 30 12.33 2.31 1.35
C TYR A 30 11.84 3.35 2.35
N ARG A 31 12.77 3.99 3.08
CA ARG A 31 12.42 5.08 3.99
C ARG A 31 12.18 6.35 3.19
N LEU A 32 11.04 7.00 3.42
CA LEU A 32 10.68 8.24 2.74
C LEU A 32 11.28 9.41 3.53
N THR A 33 12.37 9.97 3.01
CA THR A 33 13.08 11.11 3.61
C THR A 33 12.96 12.32 2.69
N GLY A 34 12.14 13.30 3.08
CA GLY A 34 11.94 14.54 2.33
C GLY A 34 10.48 14.79 1.94
N GLN A 35 10.21 16.00 1.46
CA GLN A 35 8.86 16.44 1.14
C GLN A 35 8.34 15.89 -0.20
N LYS A 36 9.25 15.60 -1.13
CA LYS A 36 8.93 15.10 -2.47
C LYS A 36 9.81 13.90 -2.77
N ILE A 37 9.20 12.77 -3.06
CA ILE A 37 9.87 11.50 -3.35
C ILE A 37 9.49 11.08 -4.78
N THR A 38 10.50 10.92 -5.63
CA THR A 38 10.33 10.47 -7.01
C THR A 38 10.50 8.96 -7.10
N ILE A 39 9.65 8.33 -7.91
CA ILE A 39 9.62 6.88 -8.12
C ILE A 39 9.66 6.60 -9.61
N GLY A 40 10.55 5.71 -10.04
CA GLY A 40 10.63 5.33 -11.44
C GLY A 40 11.77 4.36 -11.73
N ARG A 41 11.92 4.00 -13.01
CA ARG A 41 13.02 3.14 -13.48
C ARG A 41 14.35 3.90 -13.64
N GLY A 42 14.29 5.22 -13.80
CA GLY A 42 15.47 6.06 -13.99
C GLY A 42 16.32 6.18 -12.72
N GLN A 43 17.63 6.32 -12.88
CA GLN A 43 18.59 6.45 -11.77
C GLN A 43 18.48 7.79 -11.03
N GLU A 44 17.77 8.75 -11.62
CA GLU A 44 17.49 10.06 -11.05
C GLU A 44 16.37 10.04 -10.00
N ASN A 45 15.68 8.92 -9.83
CA ASN A 45 14.61 8.79 -8.85
C ASN A 45 15.13 8.37 -7.47
N ALA A 46 14.43 8.82 -6.42
CA ALA A 46 14.73 8.43 -5.05
C ALA A 46 14.45 6.94 -4.79
N ILE A 47 13.40 6.40 -5.43
CA ILE A 47 13.08 4.97 -5.42
C ILE A 47 13.17 4.46 -6.85
N GLN A 48 14.03 3.45 -7.05
CA GLN A 48 14.43 2.99 -8.37
C GLN A 48 13.97 1.57 -8.59
N PHE A 49 13.32 1.33 -9.73
CA PHE A 49 12.93 -0.01 -10.18
C PHE A 49 13.53 -0.31 -11.56
N PRO A 50 14.87 -0.48 -11.67
CA PRO A 50 15.60 -0.51 -12.94
C PRO A 50 15.15 -1.62 -13.90
N ASN A 51 14.65 -2.73 -13.36
CA ASN A 51 14.28 -3.93 -14.10
C ASN A 51 12.77 -4.03 -14.41
N ASP A 52 11.94 -3.14 -13.89
CA ASP A 52 10.51 -3.10 -14.19
C ASP A 52 10.27 -2.35 -15.51
N MET A 53 10.13 -3.08 -16.62
CA MET A 53 9.95 -2.49 -17.96
C MET A 53 8.61 -1.75 -18.12
N LYS A 54 7.62 -2.05 -17.27
CA LYS A 54 6.35 -1.30 -17.22
C LYS A 54 6.48 -0.07 -16.33
N CYS A 55 7.58 0.09 -15.59
CA CYS A 55 7.90 1.33 -14.91
C CYS A 55 8.58 2.33 -15.86
N SER A 56 7.90 3.45 -16.11
CA SER A 56 8.47 4.63 -16.78
C SER A 56 9.69 5.18 -16.04
N ARG A 57 10.56 5.92 -16.76
CA ARG A 57 11.75 6.56 -16.18
C ARG A 57 11.39 7.46 -15.01
N HIS A 58 10.42 8.35 -15.20
CA HIS A 58 9.73 9.07 -14.14
C HIS A 58 8.30 8.56 -14.10
N HIS A 59 7.92 7.83 -13.05
CA HIS A 59 6.61 7.19 -13.00
C HIS A 59 5.65 7.90 -12.08
N ALA A 60 6.03 8.05 -10.82
CA ALA A 60 5.17 8.63 -9.81
C ALA A 60 5.96 9.55 -8.89
N VAL A 61 5.26 10.51 -8.30
CA VAL A 61 5.80 11.40 -7.30
C VAL A 61 4.90 11.35 -6.08
N ILE A 62 5.51 11.15 -4.91
CA ILE A 62 4.82 11.27 -3.62
C ILE A 62 5.20 12.63 -3.02
N GLU A 63 4.21 13.43 -2.67
CA GLU A 63 4.37 14.72 -2.03
C GLU A 63 3.73 14.72 -0.64
N PHE A 64 4.44 15.27 0.33
CA PHE A 64 4.00 15.45 1.69
C PHE A 64 3.61 16.91 1.90
N ASN A 65 2.30 17.15 2.04
CA ASN A 65 1.72 18.47 2.21
C ASN A 65 1.12 18.61 3.62
N GLU A 66 0.71 19.83 4.02
CA GLU A 66 -0.04 20.05 5.28
C GLU A 66 -1.33 19.22 5.32
N ASN A 67 -1.90 18.98 4.15
CA ASN A 67 -3.10 18.18 3.96
C ASN A 67 -2.81 16.67 3.90
N GLY A 68 -1.61 16.20 4.22
CA GLY A 68 -1.25 14.78 4.23
C GLY A 68 -0.42 14.34 3.03
N ILE A 69 -0.48 13.05 2.70
CA ILE A 69 0.39 12.40 1.71
C ILE A 69 -0.39 12.22 0.42
N GLU A 70 0.12 12.76 -0.68
CA GLU A 70 -0.47 12.61 -2.00
C GLU A 70 0.51 11.91 -2.94
N ILE A 71 -0.03 11.12 -3.86
CA ILE A 71 0.71 10.51 -4.96
C ILE A 71 0.14 11.01 -6.28
N GLU A 72 1.03 11.33 -7.21
CA GLU A 72 0.72 11.77 -8.56
C GLU A 72 1.44 10.88 -9.58
N ASN A 73 0.71 10.47 -10.63
CA ASN A 73 1.30 9.83 -11.81
C ASN A 73 1.89 10.92 -12.71
N VAL A 74 3.16 10.77 -13.06
CA VAL A 74 3.89 11.68 -13.95
C VAL A 74 4.27 10.99 -15.26
N SER A 75 3.84 9.75 -15.48
CA SER A 75 4.11 9.04 -16.72
C SER A 75 2.95 9.03 -17.71
N ASP A 76 3.31 9.19 -18.98
CA ASP A 76 2.37 9.18 -20.10
C ASP A 76 2.03 7.76 -20.60
N SER A 77 2.81 6.75 -20.20
CA SER A 77 2.73 5.39 -20.76
C SER A 77 1.88 4.45 -19.94
N ASN A 78 2.06 4.44 -18.61
CA ASN A 78 1.40 3.51 -17.71
C ASN A 78 0.79 4.26 -16.54
N HIS A 79 -0.30 3.72 -15.99
CA HIS A 79 -1.04 4.35 -14.92
C HIS A 79 -0.57 3.87 -13.54
N VAL A 80 -0.75 4.72 -12.54
CA VAL A 80 -0.56 4.35 -11.13
C VAL A 80 -1.89 3.87 -10.57
N PHE A 81 -1.87 2.76 -9.83
CA PHE A 81 -3.05 2.29 -9.11
C PHE A 81 -2.85 2.45 -7.61
N VAL A 82 -3.85 2.93 -6.90
CA VAL A 82 -3.89 3.00 -5.44
C VAL A 82 -5.15 2.28 -4.97
N ASP A 83 -4.99 1.30 -4.08
CA ASP A 83 -6.09 0.49 -3.55
C ASP A 83 -7.00 -0.06 -4.68
N ASN A 84 -6.36 -0.59 -5.73
CA ASN A 84 -6.98 -1.13 -6.96
C ASN A 84 -7.73 -0.12 -7.86
N LYS A 85 -7.55 1.19 -7.66
CA LYS A 85 -8.13 2.23 -8.52
C LYS A 85 -7.04 2.96 -9.28
N GLU A 86 -7.26 3.17 -10.58
CA GLU A 86 -6.40 4.01 -11.40
C GLU A 86 -6.52 5.47 -10.94
N ILE A 87 -5.38 6.14 -10.75
CA ILE A 87 -5.33 7.53 -10.32
C ILE A 87 -4.36 8.35 -11.17
N HIS A 88 -4.70 9.62 -11.34
CA HIS A 88 -3.74 10.64 -11.77
C HIS A 88 -3.13 11.34 -10.56
N ARG A 89 -3.96 11.71 -9.58
CA ARG A 89 -3.54 12.26 -8.29
C ARG A 89 -4.48 11.74 -7.20
N ALA A 90 -3.96 11.26 -6.09
CA ALA A 90 -4.77 10.75 -4.98
C ALA A 90 -4.07 10.91 -3.63
N ARG A 91 -4.86 11.11 -2.58
CA ARG A 91 -4.37 11.09 -1.19
C ARG A 91 -4.23 9.66 -0.71
N ILE A 92 -3.07 9.33 -0.13
CA ILE A 92 -2.74 8.00 0.39
C ILE A 92 -2.60 8.04 1.90
N LYS A 93 -2.88 6.91 2.55
CA LYS A 93 -2.84 6.76 4.02
C LYS A 93 -2.04 5.53 4.41
N HIS A 94 -1.78 5.39 5.71
CA HIS A 94 -1.19 4.18 6.26
C HIS A 94 -1.94 2.93 5.76
N GLY A 95 -1.18 1.96 5.26
CA GLY A 95 -1.69 0.69 4.74
C GLY A 95 -2.09 0.71 3.26
N SER A 96 -2.19 1.88 2.61
CA SER A 96 -2.57 1.97 1.20
C SER A 96 -1.59 1.22 0.30
N VAL A 97 -2.15 0.48 -0.66
CA VAL A 97 -1.38 -0.33 -1.62
C VAL A 97 -1.28 0.43 -2.94
N ILE A 98 -0.06 0.69 -3.38
CA ILE A 98 0.27 1.39 -4.60
C ILE A 98 0.83 0.38 -5.59
N ILE A 99 0.39 0.41 -6.84
CA ILE A 99 0.89 -0.43 -7.93
C ILE A 99 1.45 0.48 -9.01
N ILE A 100 2.73 0.26 -9.33
CA ILE A 100 3.48 0.98 -10.35
C ILE A 100 4.12 -0.07 -11.25
N GLY A 101 3.76 -0.10 -12.53
CA GLY A 101 4.22 -1.15 -13.44
C GLY A 101 3.79 -2.54 -12.97
N GLU A 102 4.75 -3.41 -12.65
CA GLU A 102 4.52 -4.73 -12.06
C GLU A 102 4.78 -4.78 -10.55
N THR A 103 5.29 -3.68 -10.00
CA THR A 103 5.70 -3.56 -8.60
C THR A 103 4.53 -3.12 -7.74
N LYS A 104 4.28 -3.84 -6.64
CA LYS A 104 3.30 -3.50 -5.60
C LYS A 104 4.01 -3.01 -4.34
N LEU A 105 3.60 -1.85 -3.86
CA LEU A 105 4.16 -1.14 -2.73
C LEU A 105 3.06 -0.92 -1.68
N GLN A 106 3.43 -0.87 -0.41
CA GLN A 106 2.51 -0.50 0.67
C GLN A 106 3.11 0.63 1.49
N LEU A 107 2.31 1.67 1.72
CA LEU A 107 2.69 2.76 2.60
C LEU A 107 2.55 2.35 4.06
N ASN A 108 3.64 2.42 4.81
CA ASN A 108 3.67 2.19 6.24
C ASN A 108 4.09 3.47 6.96
N VAL A 109 3.25 3.89 7.89
CA VAL A 109 3.46 5.06 8.74
C VAL A 109 3.64 4.57 10.17
N LYS A 110 4.82 4.78 10.74
CA LYS A 110 5.08 4.52 12.15
C LYS A 110 5.00 5.83 12.92
N THR A 111 4.05 5.92 13.82
CA THR A 111 4.03 6.94 14.87
C THR A 111 5.23 6.69 15.79
N PRO A 112 5.95 7.72 16.25
CA PRO A 112 6.95 7.52 17.27
C PRO A 112 6.18 7.00 18.50
N SER A 113 6.56 5.83 19.00
CA SER A 113 5.99 5.32 20.24
C SER A 113 6.26 6.38 21.32
N ALA A 114 5.20 6.76 22.05
CA ALA A 114 5.22 7.76 23.11
C ALA A 114 6.18 7.44 24.29
N ALA A 115 7.01 6.40 24.19
CA ALA A 115 8.03 6.05 25.17
C ALA A 115 9.26 6.98 25.18
N ALA A 116 9.38 7.92 24.23
CA ALA A 116 10.48 8.90 24.19
C ALA A 116 10.09 10.32 24.65
N LEU A 117 8.81 10.56 24.95
CA LEU A 117 8.36 11.73 25.69
C LEU A 117 8.09 11.26 27.11
N GLY A 118 9.08 11.42 27.99
CA GLY A 118 8.85 11.27 29.43
C GLY A 118 7.68 12.15 29.88
N PRO A 119 7.01 11.82 31.00
CA PRO A 119 5.90 12.62 31.50
C PRO A 119 6.42 14.02 31.85
N VAL A 120 6.24 14.97 30.93
CA VAL A 120 6.32 16.39 31.28
C VAL A 120 5.18 16.64 32.23
N GLY A 121 5.55 17.06 33.43
CA GLY A 121 4.74 16.99 34.63
C GLY A 121 3.34 17.55 34.47
N ALA A 122 2.42 16.89 35.17
CA ALA A 122 1.19 17.47 35.65
C ALA A 122 1.48 18.83 36.30
N GLY A 123 1.14 19.90 35.58
CA GLY A 123 1.11 21.26 36.06
C GLY A 123 -0.14 21.91 35.49
N GLY A 124 -1.30 21.55 36.05
CA GLY A 124 -2.56 22.21 35.75
C GLY A 124 -2.47 23.69 36.15
N GLY A 125 -2.29 24.56 35.17
CA GLY A 125 -2.51 25.99 35.30
C GLY A 125 -3.80 26.35 34.58
N LEU A 126 -4.92 26.22 35.28
CA LEU A 126 -6.17 26.89 34.91
C LEU A 126 -5.88 28.40 34.91
N ALA A 127 -6.01 29.04 33.75
CA ALA A 127 -6.04 30.50 33.68
C ALA A 127 -7.36 30.99 34.30
N THR A 128 -7.36 31.29 35.60
CA THR A 128 -8.42 32.04 36.27
C THR A 128 -8.14 33.54 36.15
N ARG A 129 -9.18 34.29 35.78
CA ARG A 129 -9.20 35.75 35.96
C ARG A 129 -9.32 36.07 37.46
N PRO A 130 -8.76 37.19 37.95
CA PRO A 130 -8.80 37.56 39.37
C PRO A 130 -10.22 37.90 39.91
N ASP A 131 -11.26 37.87 39.07
CA ASP A 131 -12.65 38.23 39.40
C ASP A 131 -13.60 37.02 39.54
N GLY A 132 -13.12 35.77 39.47
CA GLY A 132 -13.89 34.58 39.84
C GLY A 132 -15.09 34.24 38.94
N SER A 133 -15.21 34.83 37.75
CA SER A 133 -16.32 34.57 36.83
C SER A 133 -15.97 33.48 35.80
N PRO A 134 -16.83 32.47 35.57
CA PRO A 134 -16.58 31.45 34.54
C PRO A 134 -16.69 32.04 33.13
N VAL A 135 -15.76 31.65 32.25
CA VAL A 135 -15.76 32.01 30.83
C VAL A 135 -16.85 31.18 30.13
N PRO A 136 -17.81 31.79 29.40
CA PRO A 136 -18.74 31.03 28.57
C PRO A 136 -17.96 30.34 27.44
N GLY A 137 -18.20 29.04 27.26
CA GLY A 137 -17.61 28.25 26.18
C GLY A 137 -18.08 28.69 24.79
N PRO A 138 -17.36 28.34 23.72
CA PRO A 138 -17.82 28.59 22.36
C PRO A 138 -19.05 27.73 22.04
N GLU A 139 -20.15 28.40 21.71
CA GLU A 139 -21.37 27.78 21.16
C GLU A 139 -21.08 27.24 19.75
N PHE A 140 -20.88 25.94 19.63
CA PHE A 140 -20.89 25.27 18.33
C PHE A 140 -22.34 25.02 17.92
N GLY A 141 -22.91 25.99 17.19
CA GLY A 141 -24.18 25.85 16.51
C GLY A 141 -24.17 24.66 15.55
N ASN A 142 -25.21 23.83 15.65
CA ASN A 142 -25.48 22.73 14.76
C ASN A 142 -25.75 23.25 13.34
N HIS A 143 -24.74 23.26 12.46
CA HIS A 143 -24.94 23.42 11.04
C HIS A 143 -25.06 22.06 10.36
N ALA A 144 -26.29 21.81 9.88
CA ALA A 144 -26.69 20.67 9.10
C ALA A 144 -25.79 20.44 7.88
N THR A 145 -25.67 19.17 7.52
CA THR A 145 -25.03 18.64 6.32
C THR A 145 -25.57 19.30 5.04
N ASP A 146 -24.70 19.94 4.27
CA ASP A 146 -24.90 20.11 2.82
C ASP A 146 -23.77 19.38 2.09
N ASN A 147 -24.09 18.19 1.59
CA ASN A 147 -23.29 17.47 0.62
C ASN A 147 -23.58 18.06 -0.77
N THR A 148 -22.96 19.18 -1.12
CA THR A 148 -22.93 19.68 -2.50
C THR A 148 -21.74 19.07 -3.26
N PHE A 149 -21.90 17.81 -3.64
CA PHE A 149 -21.07 17.17 -4.67
C PHE A 149 -21.36 17.84 -6.03
N SER A 150 -20.42 18.64 -6.52
CA SER A 150 -20.45 19.19 -7.88
C SER A 150 -19.82 18.21 -8.87
N PRO A 151 -20.55 17.68 -9.87
CA PRO A 151 -19.94 16.90 -10.95
C PRO A 151 -19.29 17.83 -11.98
N SER A 152 -17.96 17.78 -12.12
CA SER A 152 -17.25 18.50 -13.16
C SER A 152 -17.51 17.86 -14.54
N LYS A 153 -18.15 18.63 -15.42
CA LYS A 153 -18.47 18.32 -16.82
C LYS A 153 -17.26 17.91 -17.65
N GLN A 154 -17.38 16.73 -18.26
CA GLN A 154 -16.58 16.20 -19.36
C GLN A 154 -16.81 17.04 -20.64
N LYS A 155 -15.75 17.65 -21.19
CA LYS A 155 -15.83 18.44 -22.43
C LYS A 155 -15.73 17.54 -23.66
N LYS A 156 -16.81 17.49 -24.43
CA LYS A 156 -16.86 16.99 -25.83
C LYS A 156 -16.28 18.08 -26.75
N GLY A 157 -15.16 17.78 -27.41
CA GLY A 157 -14.66 18.51 -28.58
C GLY A 157 -15.02 17.73 -29.84
N GLY A 158 -15.95 18.27 -30.63
CA GLY A 158 -16.38 17.66 -31.89
C GLY A 158 -15.64 18.22 -33.09
N GLY A 159 -15.49 17.36 -34.10
CA GLY A 159 -15.49 17.77 -35.50
C GLY A 159 -14.16 17.58 -36.23
N LEU A 160 -13.88 16.36 -36.73
CA LEU A 160 -13.06 16.12 -37.94
C LEU A 160 -12.98 14.65 -38.40
N PHE A 161 -14.03 13.82 -38.23
CA PHE A 161 -13.95 12.37 -38.51
C PHE A 161 -15.08 11.77 -39.37
N LYS A 162 -15.72 12.55 -40.24
CA LYS A 162 -16.89 12.06 -41.02
C LYS A 162 -16.62 11.41 -42.38
N ILE A 163 -15.36 11.27 -42.84
CA ILE A 163 -15.07 10.65 -44.15
C ILE A 163 -14.37 9.28 -44.03
N LEU A 164 -13.97 8.85 -42.82
CA LEU A 164 -13.28 7.56 -42.61
C LEU A 164 -14.21 6.40 -42.16
N VAL A 165 -15.48 6.69 -41.82
CA VAL A 165 -16.40 5.70 -41.21
C VAL A 165 -17.09 4.79 -42.24
N VAL A 166 -17.24 5.21 -43.50
CA VAL A 166 -17.96 4.42 -44.51
C VAL A 166 -17.10 3.29 -45.10
N GLY A 167 -15.82 3.53 -45.37
CA GLY A 167 -14.90 2.51 -45.89
C GLY A 167 -14.53 1.44 -44.86
N LEU A 168 -14.37 1.84 -43.59
CA LEU A 168 -14.07 0.92 -42.48
C LEU A 168 -15.30 0.09 -42.08
N GLY A 169 -16.51 0.65 -42.26
CA GLY A 169 -17.77 -0.08 -42.08
C GLY A 169 -17.97 -1.21 -43.08
N LEU A 170 -17.68 -1.00 -44.37
CA LEU A 170 -17.78 -2.07 -45.38
C LEU A 170 -16.71 -3.14 -45.20
N LEU A 171 -15.49 -2.77 -44.79
CA LEU A 171 -14.44 -3.72 -44.46
C LEU A 171 -14.80 -4.54 -43.20
N PHE A 172 -15.40 -3.90 -42.19
CA PHE A 172 -15.84 -4.57 -40.97
C PHE A 172 -17.00 -5.53 -41.24
N VAL A 173 -17.96 -5.17 -42.10
CA VAL A 173 -19.04 -6.06 -42.53
C VAL A 173 -18.49 -7.25 -43.31
N TYR A 174 -17.56 -7.01 -44.26
CA TYR A 174 -16.92 -8.10 -45.00
C TYR A 174 -16.11 -9.04 -44.10
N LEU A 175 -15.39 -8.49 -43.10
CA LEU A 175 -14.65 -9.28 -42.10
C LEU A 175 -15.60 -10.04 -41.14
N MET A 176 -16.76 -9.47 -40.81
CA MET A 176 -17.77 -10.13 -39.97
C MET A 176 -18.56 -11.20 -40.71
N THR A 177 -18.72 -11.10 -42.03
CA THR A 177 -19.45 -12.12 -42.82
C THR A 177 -18.57 -13.28 -43.28
N SER A 178 -17.24 -13.19 -43.18
CA SER A 178 -16.31 -14.19 -43.74
C SER A 178 -15.66 -15.13 -42.73
N THR A 179 -16.07 -15.13 -41.46
CA THR A 179 -15.62 -16.16 -40.51
C THR A 179 -16.50 -17.41 -40.58
N PRO A 180 -15.99 -18.60 -40.93
CA PRO A 180 -16.74 -19.83 -40.83
C PRO A 180 -17.04 -20.12 -39.36
N THR A 181 -18.33 -20.14 -39.01
CA THR A 181 -18.81 -20.40 -37.66
C THR A 181 -18.51 -21.84 -37.26
N LYS A 182 -17.45 -22.07 -36.47
CA LYS A 182 -17.37 -23.27 -35.64
C LYS A 182 -18.55 -23.23 -34.66
N LYS A 183 -19.34 -24.30 -34.70
CA LYS A 183 -20.47 -24.57 -33.80
C LYS A 183 -20.03 -24.27 -32.36
N LYS A 184 -20.68 -23.29 -31.73
CA LYS A 184 -20.52 -23.05 -30.29
C LYS A 184 -21.18 -24.21 -29.58
N ASP A 185 -20.38 -25.05 -28.95
CA ASP A 185 -20.89 -25.96 -27.93
C ASP A 185 -21.58 -25.11 -26.87
N ALA A 186 -22.78 -25.53 -26.49
CA ALA A 186 -23.64 -24.83 -25.55
C ALA A 186 -22.86 -24.53 -24.26
N ALA A 187 -23.03 -23.33 -23.72
CA ALA A 187 -22.48 -22.97 -22.43
C ALA A 187 -22.99 -23.97 -21.39
N GLU A 188 -22.10 -24.86 -20.94
CA GLU A 188 -22.34 -25.78 -19.85
C GLU A 188 -22.60 -24.93 -18.60
N ILE A 189 -23.88 -24.79 -18.24
CA ILE A 189 -24.30 -24.10 -17.03
C ILE A 189 -23.62 -24.83 -15.88
N ARG A 190 -22.77 -24.13 -15.11
CA ARG A 190 -22.19 -24.66 -13.87
C ARG A 190 -23.33 -25.16 -13.01
N THR A 191 -23.46 -26.48 -12.87
CA THR A 191 -24.48 -27.10 -12.04
C THR A 191 -24.12 -26.84 -10.58
N ASP A 192 -25.12 -26.64 -9.72
CA ASP A 192 -24.89 -26.42 -8.28
C ASP A 192 -24.07 -27.59 -7.67
N GLU A 193 -24.27 -28.81 -8.17
CA GLU A 193 -23.48 -30.00 -7.83
C GLU A 193 -21.98 -29.88 -8.18
N ALA A 194 -21.65 -29.29 -9.33
CA ALA A 194 -20.25 -29.07 -9.73
C ALA A 194 -19.57 -28.04 -8.83
N VAL A 195 -20.31 -27.00 -8.41
CA VAL A 195 -19.82 -25.98 -7.47
C VAL A 195 -19.58 -26.58 -6.09
N GLU A 196 -20.52 -27.39 -5.58
CA GLU A 196 -20.37 -28.09 -4.29
C GLU A 196 -19.18 -29.06 -4.31
N ALA A 197 -19.00 -29.81 -5.40
CA ALA A 197 -17.86 -30.71 -5.56
C ALA A 197 -16.51 -29.96 -5.62
N GLU A 198 -16.45 -28.77 -6.22
CA GLU A 198 -15.26 -27.92 -6.20
C GLU A 198 -14.97 -27.38 -4.80
N ILE A 199 -16.00 -26.94 -4.07
CA ILE A 199 -15.87 -26.47 -2.68
C ILE A 199 -15.35 -27.59 -1.78
N GLU A 200 -15.88 -28.81 -1.92
CA GLU A 200 -15.44 -29.96 -1.12
C GLU A 200 -13.98 -30.34 -1.43
N LYS A 201 -13.59 -30.33 -2.71
CA LYS A 201 -12.18 -30.54 -3.12
C LYS A 201 -11.26 -29.47 -2.57
N ALA A 202 -11.67 -28.20 -2.63
CA ALA A 202 -10.90 -27.07 -2.09
C ALA A 202 -10.75 -27.17 -0.57
N ASN A 203 -11.80 -27.57 0.15
CA ASN A 203 -11.77 -27.78 1.59
C ASN A 203 -10.84 -28.96 1.97
N LYS A 204 -10.94 -30.10 1.28
CA LYS A 204 -10.04 -31.25 1.49
C LYS A 204 -8.57 -30.90 1.25
N LEU A 205 -8.27 -30.15 0.19
CA LEU A 205 -6.91 -29.66 -0.08
C LEU A 205 -6.41 -28.73 1.03
N ARG A 206 -7.26 -27.81 1.50
CA ARG A 206 -6.94 -26.89 2.60
C ARG A 206 -6.69 -27.64 3.91
N GLU A 207 -7.54 -28.59 4.26
CA GLU A 207 -7.39 -29.44 5.44
C GLU A 207 -6.11 -30.28 5.39
N ALA A 208 -5.80 -30.87 4.24
CA ALA A 208 -4.55 -31.61 4.03
C ALA A 208 -3.31 -30.71 4.19
N ALA A 209 -3.38 -29.47 3.70
CA ALA A 209 -2.30 -28.48 3.87
C ALA A 209 -2.12 -28.06 5.34
N ILE A 210 -3.22 -27.83 6.07
CA ILE A 210 -3.20 -27.52 7.51
C ILE A 210 -2.64 -28.71 8.30
N ALA A 211 -3.09 -29.93 8.00
CA ALA A 211 -2.59 -31.14 8.64
C ALA A 211 -1.08 -31.36 8.39
N LYS A 212 -0.61 -31.05 7.18
CA LYS A 212 0.82 -31.11 6.84
C LYS A 212 1.63 -30.07 7.63
N LYS A 213 1.14 -28.84 7.76
CA LYS A 213 1.77 -27.79 8.59
C LYS A 213 1.77 -28.13 10.08
N ASN A 214 0.69 -28.70 10.59
CA ASN A 214 0.59 -29.15 11.98
C ASN A 214 1.56 -30.30 12.27
N LYS A 215 1.68 -31.27 11.35
CA LYS A 215 2.67 -32.37 11.45
C LYS A 215 4.11 -31.87 11.39
N ALA A 216 4.37 -30.79 10.65
CA ALA A 216 5.67 -30.13 10.61
C ALA A 216 5.96 -29.28 11.87
N GLY A 217 5.01 -29.13 12.80
CA GLY A 217 5.14 -28.30 14.00
C GLY A 217 5.11 -26.80 13.73
N GLU A 218 4.89 -26.38 12.48
CA GLU A 218 4.90 -24.96 12.04
C GLU A 218 3.76 -24.13 12.63
N ASN A 219 2.67 -24.75 13.08
CA ASN A 219 1.56 -24.08 13.76
C ASN A 219 1.57 -24.29 15.29
N SER A 220 2.66 -24.81 15.86
CA SER A 220 2.81 -24.90 17.32
C SER A 220 3.04 -23.52 17.90
N GLN A 221 2.44 -23.21 19.06
CA GLN A 221 2.75 -21.98 19.83
C GLN A 221 4.27 -21.83 20.08
N GLN A 222 4.98 -22.95 20.16
CA GLN A 222 6.44 -22.97 20.31
C GLN A 222 7.16 -22.43 19.07
N PHE A 223 6.64 -22.69 17.86
CA PHE A 223 7.19 -22.19 16.61
C PHE A 223 6.99 -20.67 16.46
N GLU A 224 5.79 -20.17 16.79
CA GLU A 224 5.54 -18.72 16.79
C GLU A 224 6.41 -17.98 17.83
N SER A 225 6.58 -18.59 19.00
CA SER A 225 7.46 -18.07 20.06
C SER A 225 8.93 -18.05 19.61
N ALA A 226 9.39 -19.12 18.94
CA ALA A 226 10.73 -19.21 18.37
C ALA A 226 10.95 -18.17 17.25
N GLN A 227 9.98 -17.97 16.37
CA GLN A 227 10.04 -16.94 15.32
C GLN A 227 10.13 -15.53 15.91
N THR A 228 9.37 -15.25 16.97
CA THR A 228 9.42 -13.94 17.65
C THR A 228 10.81 -13.69 18.24
N ALA A 229 11.41 -14.71 18.88
CA ALA A 229 12.78 -14.64 19.38
C ALA A 229 13.81 -14.41 18.26
N TYR A 230 13.65 -15.09 17.12
CA TYR A 230 14.50 -14.90 15.94
C TYR A 230 14.44 -13.46 15.39
N VAL A 231 13.24 -12.91 15.22
CA VAL A 231 13.05 -11.53 14.72
C VAL A 231 13.66 -10.51 15.68
N ARG A 232 13.54 -10.74 16.99
CA ARG A 232 14.18 -9.92 18.02
C ARG A 232 15.71 -9.98 17.89
N GLY A 233 16.29 -11.18 17.76
CA GLY A 233 17.73 -11.35 17.61
C GLY A 233 18.27 -10.65 16.36
N PHE A 234 17.56 -10.74 15.24
CA PHE A 234 17.96 -10.08 14.00
C PHE A 234 17.90 -8.54 14.09
N ARG A 235 16.93 -7.99 14.83
CA ARG A 235 16.86 -6.56 15.12
C ARG A 235 18.07 -6.10 15.93
N ASP A 236 18.41 -6.83 16.98
CA ASP A 236 19.53 -6.49 17.87
C ASP A 236 20.88 -6.64 17.15
N TYR A 237 21.00 -7.64 16.27
CA TYR A 237 22.16 -7.83 15.40
C TYR A 237 22.38 -6.62 14.47
N LYS A 238 21.32 -6.14 13.80
CA LYS A 238 21.41 -4.95 12.93
C LYS A 238 21.74 -3.66 13.67
N GLN A 239 21.50 -3.60 14.98
CA GLN A 239 21.83 -2.47 15.83
C GLN A 239 23.24 -2.58 16.44
N GLY A 240 24.01 -3.63 16.08
CA GLY A 240 25.36 -3.88 16.62
C GLY A 240 25.36 -4.43 18.04
N ASN A 241 24.22 -4.82 18.58
CA ASN A 241 24.10 -5.40 19.92
C ASN A 241 24.20 -6.93 19.86
N PHE A 242 25.41 -7.42 19.61
CA PHE A 242 25.68 -8.84 19.36
C PHE A 242 25.39 -9.74 20.57
N GLY A 243 25.60 -9.24 21.80
CA GLY A 243 25.31 -10.02 23.02
C GLY A 243 23.82 -10.36 23.14
N ARG A 244 22.95 -9.35 23.01
CA ARG A 244 21.49 -9.55 23.03
C ARG A 244 21.00 -10.36 21.82
N ALA A 245 21.61 -10.17 20.66
CA ALA A 245 21.30 -10.96 19.48
C ALA A 245 21.58 -12.45 19.70
N SER A 246 22.74 -12.80 20.27
CA SER A 246 23.12 -14.18 20.58
C SER A 246 22.15 -14.85 21.54
N GLU A 247 21.75 -14.15 22.62
CA GLU A 247 20.77 -14.66 23.59
C GLU A 247 19.41 -14.93 22.93
N ALA A 248 18.96 -14.04 22.05
CA ALA A 248 17.69 -14.20 21.35
C ALA A 248 17.71 -15.35 20.33
N PHE A 249 18.83 -15.59 19.64
CA PHE A 249 18.99 -16.75 18.77
C PHE A 249 19.08 -18.06 19.55
N GLN A 250 19.77 -18.08 20.68
CA GLN A 250 19.82 -19.24 21.57
C GLN A 250 18.44 -19.54 22.17
N ALA A 251 17.66 -18.51 22.51
CA ALA A 251 16.27 -18.66 22.92
C ALA A 251 15.40 -19.28 21.81
N CYS A 252 15.58 -18.86 20.54
CA CYS A 252 14.89 -19.49 19.40
C CYS A 252 15.19 -21.00 19.32
N LEU A 253 16.48 -21.36 19.35
CA LEU A 253 16.90 -22.76 19.28
C LEU A 253 16.45 -23.58 20.50
N SER A 254 16.34 -22.96 21.68
CA SER A 254 15.83 -23.63 22.88
C SER A 254 14.34 -23.96 22.79
N LEU A 255 13.55 -23.09 22.13
CA LEU A 255 12.11 -23.25 21.98
C LEU A 255 11.78 -24.21 20.84
N PHE A 256 12.55 -24.16 19.76
CA PHE A 256 12.38 -25.04 18.61
C PHE A 256 13.75 -25.40 18.01
N PRO A 257 14.34 -26.54 18.42
CA PRO A 257 15.70 -26.91 18.02
C PRO A 257 15.90 -27.05 16.51
N ASN A 258 14.85 -27.49 15.79
CA ASN A 258 14.88 -27.68 14.34
C ASN A 258 14.30 -26.47 13.58
N HIS A 259 14.48 -25.26 14.09
CA HIS A 259 13.89 -24.07 13.46
C HIS A 259 14.64 -23.72 12.17
N VAL A 260 13.94 -23.78 11.04
CA VAL A 260 14.49 -23.53 9.70
C VAL A 260 15.27 -22.21 9.56
N LEU A 261 14.94 -21.19 10.34
CA LEU A 261 15.61 -19.89 10.29
C LEU A 261 16.77 -19.75 11.28
N CYS A 262 16.78 -20.51 12.37
CA CYS A 262 17.78 -20.35 13.44
C CYS A 262 18.93 -21.37 13.32
N ASN A 263 18.78 -22.40 12.49
CA ASN A 263 19.75 -23.49 12.32
C ASN A 263 20.73 -23.25 11.15
N ARG A 264 21.26 -22.03 10.99
CA ARG A 264 22.23 -21.63 9.95
C ARG A 264 23.41 -20.90 10.57
#